data_AF-B0SXT2-F1
#
_entry.id   AF-B0SXT2-F1
#
_cell.length_a   1.000
_cell.length_b   1.000
_cell.length_c   1.000
_cell.angle_alpha   90.00
_cell.angle_beta   90.00
_cell.angle_gamma   90.00
#
_symmetry.space_group_name_H-M   'P 1'
#
loop_
_entity.id
_entity.type
_entity.pdbx_description
1 polymer ?
#
loop_
_entity_poly.entity_id
_entity_poly.type
_entity_poly.pdbx_seq_one_letter_code
_entity_poly.pdbx_strand_id
1 'polypeptide(L)'
;MSDPHRSEHRLFEALIQADSTLKATVEENRDDAGELLEYPYLWDVASHVAGLAISPEGQGSLNAILLALENALDGDEHVTNLVCVGFLEMLKANGALASVRARFGPKLGFWADTV
;
A
#
# COMPACT_ATOMS: atom_id res chain seq x y z
N MET A 1 -7.29 7.77 -21.25
CA MET A 1 -7.97 7.56 -19.96
C MET A 1 -7.66 6.14 -19.53
N SER A 2 -6.92 5.98 -18.44
CA SER A 2 -6.69 4.67 -17.83
C SER A 2 -7.97 4.21 -17.15
N ASP A 3 -8.28 2.93 -17.24
CA ASP A 3 -9.40 2.31 -16.53
C ASP A 3 -8.99 2.13 -15.06
N PRO A 4 -9.66 2.79 -14.09
CA PRO A 4 -9.25 2.81 -12.68
C PRO A 4 -9.18 1.39 -12.09
N HIS A 5 -10.17 0.54 -12.41
CA HIS A 5 -10.21 -0.87 -11.99
C HIS A 5 -9.01 -1.67 -12.49
N ARG A 6 -8.45 -1.30 -13.65
CA ARG A 6 -7.26 -1.95 -14.19
C ARG A 6 -5.99 -1.54 -13.45
N SER A 7 -5.94 -0.33 -12.90
CA SER A 7 -4.79 0.16 -12.15
C SER A 7 -4.82 -0.35 -10.71
N GLU A 8 -5.99 -0.35 -10.06
CA GLU A 8 -6.25 -0.99 -8.76
C GLU A 8 -5.83 -2.46 -8.76
N HIS A 9 -6.35 -3.22 -9.72
CA HIS A 9 -6.05 -4.64 -9.84
C HIS A 9 -4.54 -4.91 -9.99
N ARG A 10 -3.84 -4.09 -10.78
CA ARG A 10 -2.38 -4.19 -10.95
C ARG A 10 -1.62 -3.92 -9.65
N LEU A 11 -2.07 -2.97 -8.83
CA LEU A 11 -1.49 -2.72 -7.52
C LEU A 11 -1.65 -3.96 -6.62
N PHE A 12 -2.85 -4.53 -6.53
CA PHE A 12 -3.09 -5.67 -5.65
C PHE A 12 -2.36 -6.93 -6.11
N GLU A 13 -2.29 -7.19 -7.42
CA GLU A 13 -1.45 -8.25 -7.97
C GLU A 13 0.03 -8.05 -7.63
N ALA A 14 0.55 -6.82 -7.76
CA ALA A 14 1.94 -6.50 -7.43
C ALA A 14 2.23 -6.68 -5.93
N LEU A 15 1.28 -6.34 -5.06
CA LEU A 15 1.38 -6.57 -3.62
C LEU A 15 1.44 -8.06 -3.27
N ILE A 16 0.56 -8.88 -3.87
CA ILE A 16 0.58 -10.34 -3.67
C ILE A 16 1.89 -10.97 -4.21
N GLN A 17 2.43 -10.45 -5.31
CA GLN A 17 3.73 -10.91 -5.84
C GLN A 17 4.89 -10.51 -4.92
N ALA A 18 4.82 -9.31 -4.32
CA ALA A 18 5.81 -8.84 -3.36
C ALA A 18 5.79 -9.64 -2.05
N ASP A 19 4.60 -10.04 -1.60
CA ASP A 19 4.42 -10.94 -0.47
C ASP A 19 3.14 -11.77 -0.61
N SER A 20 3.32 -13.08 -0.81
CA SER A 20 2.21 -14.02 -1.03
C SER A 20 1.26 -14.14 0.16
N THR A 21 1.66 -13.72 1.37
CA THR A 21 0.79 -13.70 2.55
C THR A 21 -0.37 -12.72 2.39
N LEU A 22 -0.17 -11.64 1.62
CA LEU A 22 -1.19 -10.63 1.35
C LEU A 22 -2.38 -11.17 0.54
N LYS A 23 -2.25 -12.36 -0.07
CA LYS A 23 -3.38 -13.04 -0.70
C LYS A 23 -4.47 -13.40 0.31
N ALA A 24 -4.10 -13.83 1.51
CA ALA A 24 -5.08 -14.11 2.56
C ALA A 24 -5.79 -12.83 2.99
N THR A 25 -5.04 -11.73 3.13
CA THR A 25 -5.58 -10.41 3.46
C THR A 25 -6.57 -9.89 2.42
N VAL A 26 -6.39 -10.19 1.13
CA VAL A 26 -7.39 -9.86 0.10
C VAL A 26 -8.72 -10.57 0.38
N GLU A 27 -8.68 -11.86 0.70
CA GLU A 27 -9.89 -12.64 0.95
C GLU A 27 -10.60 -12.22 2.25
N GLU A 28 -9.84 -11.82 3.27
CA GLU A 28 -10.38 -11.28 4.53
C GLU A 28 -11.07 -9.92 4.35
N ASN A 29 -10.70 -9.17 3.32
CA ASN A 29 -11.23 -7.84 3.03
C ASN A 29 -12.26 -7.84 1.90
N ARG A 30 -12.83 -9.00 1.53
CA ARG A 30 -13.99 -9.04 0.62
C ARG A 30 -15.28 -8.77 1.38
N ASP A 31 -16.18 -8.03 0.77
CA ASP A 31 -17.55 -7.88 1.26
C ASP A 31 -18.42 -9.12 0.94
N ASP A 32 -19.68 -9.09 1.35
CA ASP A 32 -20.64 -10.18 1.11
C ASP A 32 -20.90 -10.44 -0.39
N ALA A 33 -20.63 -9.48 -1.27
CA ALA A 33 -20.74 -9.60 -2.72
C ALA A 33 -19.44 -10.12 -3.37
N GLY A 34 -18.36 -10.23 -2.59
CA GLY A 34 -17.04 -10.66 -3.05
C GLY A 34 -16.18 -9.51 -3.60
N GLU A 35 -16.61 -8.26 -3.46
CA GLU A 35 -15.84 -7.08 -3.86
C GLU A 35 -14.77 -6.78 -2.81
N LEU A 36 -13.57 -6.41 -3.27
CA LEU A 36 -12.47 -6.07 -2.35
C LEU A 36 -12.70 -4.68 -1.76
N LEU A 37 -12.69 -4.60 -0.43
CA LEU A 37 -12.66 -3.34 0.30
C LEU A 37 -11.21 -2.82 0.31
N GLU A 38 -10.90 -1.98 -0.67
CA GLU A 38 -9.53 -1.55 -0.97
C GLU A 38 -8.84 -0.77 0.15
N TYR A 39 -9.58 0.14 0.82
CA TYR A 39 -9.03 0.90 1.94
C TYR A 39 -8.74 0.01 3.16
N PRO A 40 -9.67 -0.85 3.64
CA PRO A 40 -9.35 -1.87 4.64
C PRO A 40 -8.18 -2.79 4.25
N TYR A 41 -8.14 -3.26 3.01
CA TYR A 41 -7.03 -4.08 2.53
C TYR A 41 -5.69 -3.34 2.63
N LEU A 42 -5.60 -2.11 2.16
CA LEU A 42 -4.36 -1.30 2.24
C LEU A 42 -3.98 -0.95 3.67
N TRP A 43 -4.96 -0.84 4.57
CA TRP A 43 -4.74 -0.64 6.00
C TRP A 43 -4.07 -1.87 6.63
N ASP A 44 -4.54 -3.07 6.29
CA ASP A 44 -3.92 -4.31 6.74
C ASP A 44 -2.52 -4.50 6.15
N VAL A 45 -2.31 -4.10 4.88
CA VAL A 45 -0.97 -4.04 4.27
C VAL A 45 -0.05 -3.10 5.05
N ALA A 46 -0.52 -1.93 5.49
CA ALA A 46 0.27 -1.00 6.30
C ALA A 46 0.65 -1.61 7.66
N SER A 47 -0.27 -2.34 8.29
CA SER A 47 -0.04 -3.05 9.54
C SER A 47 0.98 -4.18 9.38
N HIS A 48 0.87 -4.95 8.29
CA HIS A 48 1.84 -5.98 7.92
C HIS A 48 3.24 -5.40 7.69
N VAL A 49 3.33 -4.30 6.94
CA VAL A 49 4.58 -3.56 6.70
C VAL A 49 5.23 -3.11 8.01
N ALA A 50 4.47 -2.61 8.98
CA ALA A 50 4.99 -2.25 10.29
C ALA A 50 5.58 -3.47 11.05
N GLY A 51 4.94 -4.64 10.92
CA GLY A 51 5.45 -5.90 11.46
C GLY A 51 6.71 -6.42 10.74
N LEU A 52 6.80 -6.24 9.42
CA LEU A 52 8.00 -6.61 8.65
C LEU A 52 9.19 -5.71 8.98
N ALA A 53 8.96 -4.43 9.26
CA ALA A 53 10.02 -3.46 9.59
C ALA A 53 10.84 -3.85 10.83
N ILE A 54 10.23 -4.59 11.76
CA ILE A 54 10.90 -5.10 12.98
C ILE A 54 11.50 -6.52 12.79
N SER A 55 11.29 -7.15 11.63
CA SER A 55 11.79 -8.49 11.31
C SER A 55 12.98 -8.42 10.33
N PRO A 56 14.16 -8.98 10.68
CA PRO A 56 15.30 -9.07 9.76
C PRO A 56 15.01 -9.92 8.52
N GLU A 57 14.24 -11.00 8.68
CA GLU A 57 13.84 -11.91 7.60
C GLU A 57 12.79 -11.27 6.69
N GLY A 58 12.01 -10.31 7.22
CA GLY A 58 10.95 -9.59 6.51
C GLY A 58 11.43 -8.44 5.62
N GLN A 59 12.71 -8.07 5.66
CA GLN A 59 13.23 -6.91 4.92
C GLN A 59 13.10 -7.04 3.39
N GLY A 60 13.17 -8.27 2.87
CA GLY A 60 12.97 -8.55 1.45
C GLY A 60 11.54 -8.23 1.00
N SER A 61 10.54 -8.81 1.68
CA SER A 61 9.12 -8.55 1.43
C SER A 61 8.78 -7.08 1.65
N LEU A 62 9.30 -6.47 2.72
CA LEU A 62 9.10 -5.05 3.01
C LEU A 62 9.53 -4.17 1.83
N ASN A 63 10.75 -4.36 1.33
CA ASN A 63 11.25 -3.57 0.22
C ASN A 63 10.45 -3.79 -1.07
N ALA A 64 10.00 -5.02 -1.33
CA ALA A 64 9.19 -5.36 -2.48
C ALA A 64 7.78 -4.71 -2.40
N ILE A 65 7.13 -4.75 -1.24
CA ILE A 65 5.82 -4.12 -1.01
C ILE A 65 5.92 -2.61 -1.20
N LEU A 66 6.92 -1.97 -0.59
CA LEU A 66 7.12 -0.53 -0.72
C LEU A 66 7.43 -0.12 -2.17
N LEU A 67 8.13 -0.97 -2.93
CA LEU A 67 8.37 -0.74 -4.36
C LEU A 67 7.10 -0.83 -5.19
N ALA A 68 6.23 -1.83 -4.92
CA ALA A 68 4.96 -1.95 -5.61
C ALA A 68 4.08 -0.71 -5.39
N LEU A 69 3.99 -0.24 -4.15
CA LEU A 69 3.24 0.97 -3.79
C LEU A 69 3.86 2.23 -4.42
N GLU A 70 5.18 2.37 -4.42
CA GLU A 70 5.88 3.51 -5.04
C GLU A 70 5.68 3.57 -6.56
N ASN A 71 5.71 2.42 -7.23
CA ASN A 71 5.47 2.32 -8.67
C ASN A 71 4.02 2.62 -9.04
N ALA A 72 3.08 2.32 -8.14
CA ALA A 72 1.66 2.59 -8.34
C ALA A 72 1.31 4.09 -8.32
N LEU A 73 2.23 4.95 -7.84
CA LEU A 73 2.07 6.41 -7.85
C LEU A 73 2.31 7.07 -9.23
N ASP A 74 2.69 6.32 -10.26
CA ASP A 74 3.04 6.87 -11.59
C ASP A 74 1.81 7.27 -12.43
N GLY A 75 1.12 8.34 -12.00
CA GLY A 75 0.19 9.11 -12.84
C GLY A 75 -1.27 8.66 -12.83
N ASP A 76 -1.65 7.74 -11.95
CA ASP A 76 -3.06 7.41 -11.69
C ASP A 76 -3.51 8.08 -10.38
N GLU A 77 -4.34 9.12 -10.48
CA GLU A 77 -4.83 9.89 -9.33
C GLU A 77 -5.66 9.04 -8.38
N HIS A 78 -6.42 8.08 -8.91
CA HIS A 78 -7.25 7.21 -8.08
C HIS A 78 -6.37 6.28 -7.24
N VAL A 79 -5.41 5.60 -7.86
CA VAL A 79 -4.47 4.73 -7.15
C VAL A 79 -3.58 5.53 -6.20
N THR A 80 -3.18 6.75 -6.57
CA THR A 80 -2.46 7.65 -5.67
C THR A 80 -3.29 7.94 -4.42
N ASN A 81 -4.58 8.25 -4.57
CA ASN A 81 -5.48 8.48 -3.44
C ASN A 81 -5.65 7.23 -2.57
N LEU A 82 -5.78 6.04 -3.19
CA LEU A 82 -5.83 4.77 -2.46
C LEU A 82 -4.57 4.55 -1.62
N VAL A 83 -3.38 4.72 -2.19
CA VAL A 83 -2.12 4.55 -1.45
C VAL A 83 -1.98 5.59 -0.34
N CYS A 84 -2.32 6.84 -0.60
CA CYS A 84 -2.28 7.91 0.40
C CYS A 84 -3.21 7.63 1.59
N VAL A 85 -4.49 7.40 1.33
CA VAL A 85 -5.51 7.27 2.38
C VAL A 85 -5.55 5.87 2.98
N GLY A 86 -5.38 4.82 2.18
CA GLY A 86 -5.46 3.43 2.63
C GLY A 86 -4.18 2.94 3.31
N PHE A 87 -3.01 3.41 2.86
CA PHE A 87 -1.71 2.90 3.37
C PHE A 87 -0.95 3.95 4.18
N LEU A 88 -0.73 5.15 3.64
CA LEU A 88 0.13 6.15 4.30
C LEU A 88 -0.51 6.80 5.52
N GLU A 89 -1.81 7.08 5.51
CA GLU A 89 -2.53 7.54 6.72
C GLU A 89 -2.45 6.49 7.83
N MET A 90 -2.50 5.20 7.49
CA MET A 90 -2.36 4.16 8.50
C MET A 90 -0.93 4.08 9.06
N LEU A 91 0.09 4.17 8.21
CA LEU A 91 1.47 4.31 8.69
C LEU A 91 1.67 5.56 9.56
N LYS A 92 0.96 6.66 9.27
CA LYS A 92 0.95 7.87 10.11
C LYS A 92 0.32 7.59 11.47
N ALA A 93 -0.86 6.97 11.50
CA ALA A 93 -1.55 6.58 12.73
C ALA A 93 -0.70 5.66 13.61
N ASN A 94 0.10 4.78 12.99
CA ASN A 94 1.02 3.87 13.67
C ASN A 94 2.39 4.47 14.01
N GLY A 95 2.65 5.75 13.67
CA GLY A 95 3.95 6.40 13.90
C GLY A 95 5.10 5.88 13.01
N ALA A 96 4.80 5.13 11.96
CA ALA A 96 5.77 4.51 11.06
C ALA A 96 6.02 5.33 9.78
N LEU A 97 5.29 6.41 9.53
CA LEU A 97 5.39 7.19 8.28
C LEU A 97 6.80 7.72 7.99
N ALA A 98 7.55 8.08 9.04
CA ALA A 98 8.93 8.57 8.90
C ALA A 98 9.85 7.56 8.19
N SER A 99 9.59 6.26 8.33
CA SER A 99 10.40 5.19 7.73
C SER A 99 10.26 5.12 6.20
N VAL A 100 9.14 5.58 5.64
CA VAL A 100 8.86 5.54 4.20
C VAL A 100 8.95 6.93 3.54
N ARG A 101 9.08 8.01 4.32
CA ARG A 101 9.05 9.39 3.83
C ARG A 101 10.06 9.68 2.72
N ALA A 102 11.30 9.20 2.85
CA ALA A 102 12.34 9.44 1.84
C ALA A 102 12.01 8.81 0.48
N ARG A 103 11.22 7.73 0.49
CA ARG A 103 10.84 6.96 -0.70
C ARG A 103 9.61 7.55 -1.38
N PHE A 104 8.56 7.84 -0.62
CA PHE A 104 7.28 8.31 -1.17
C PHE A 104 7.23 9.83 -1.34
N GLY A 105 7.96 10.60 -0.52
CA GLY A 105 7.93 12.06 -0.49
C GLY A 105 8.17 12.74 -1.85
N PRO A 106 9.20 12.36 -2.63
CA PRO A 106 9.45 12.96 -3.94
C PRO A 106 8.30 12.76 -4.95
N LYS A 107 7.54 11.67 -4.82
CA LYS A 107 6.40 11.35 -5.70
C LYS A 107 5.10 12.00 -5.26
N LEU A 108 4.94 12.26 -3.95
CA LEU A 108 3.70 12.73 -3.37
C LEU A 108 3.65 14.24 -3.09
N GLY A 109 4.76 14.95 -3.24
CA GLY A 109 4.83 16.40 -3.08
C GLY A 109 4.15 16.87 -1.78
N PHE A 110 2.98 17.52 -1.90
CA PHE A 110 2.21 18.12 -0.80
C PHE A 110 1.87 17.15 0.34
N TRP A 111 1.75 15.85 0.07
CA TRP A 111 1.44 14.86 1.10
C TRP A 111 2.59 14.70 2.12
N ALA A 112 3.82 15.05 1.72
CA ALA A 112 4.99 15.03 2.59
C ALA A 112 5.09 16.25 3.53
N ASP A 113 4.29 17.31 3.32
CA ASP A 113 4.36 18.57 4.08
C ASP A 113 3.34 18.65 5.23
N THR A 114 2.32 17.78 5.25
CA THR A 114 1.20 17.83 6.20
C THR A 114 1.29 16.82 7.35
N VAL A 115 2.51 16.46 7.77
CA VAL A 115 2.79 15.57 8.91
C VAL A 115 3.58 16.30 9.98
#